data_AF-A0A5C9ADL0-F1
#
_entry.id   AF-A0A5C9ADL0-F1
#
_cell.length_a   1.000
_cell.length_b   1.000
_cell.length_c   1.000
_cell.angle_alpha   90.00
_cell.angle_beta   90.00
_cell.angle_gamma   90.00
#
_symmetry.space_group_name_H-M   'P 1'
#
loop_
_entity.id
_entity.type
_entity.pdbx_description
1 polymer ?
#
loop_
_entity_poly.entity_id
_entity_poly.type
_entity_poly.pdbx_seq_one_letter_code
_entity_poly.pdbx_strand_id
1 'polypeptide(L)' 'MQITNMHCSGQTVSLAAGDYHATIVTVGAGLAELTFQGCHLVIPHKPEEMPLAHLGKVLIPWPNRIANGCYRY' A
#
# COMPACT_ATOMS: atom_id res chain seq x y z
N MET A 1 -21.42 9.96 20.02
CA MET A 1 -19.95 9.93 20.07
C MET A 1 -19.49 9.34 18.73
N GLN A 2 -19.09 10.18 17.78
CA GLN A 2 -18.51 9.69 16.51
C GLN A 2 -17.11 9.18 16.84
N ILE A 3 -16.93 7.87 16.78
CA ILE A 3 -15.60 7.28 16.73
C ILE A 3 -15.04 7.70 15.37
N THR A 4 -14.18 8.71 15.34
CA THR A 4 -13.38 9.00 14.14
C THR A 4 -12.43 7.83 13.99
N ASN A 5 -12.73 6.89 13.10
CA ASN A 5 -11.81 5.82 12.75
C ASN A 5 -10.48 6.48 12.33
N MET A 6 -9.44 6.22 13.12
CA MET A 6 -8.12 6.76 12.86
C MET A 6 -7.59 6.12 11.57
N HIS A 7 -7.31 6.94 10.56
CA HIS A 7 -6.82 6.48 9.26
C HIS A 7 -5.33 6.15 9.35
N CYS A 8 -5.00 4.92 9.76
CA CYS A 8 -3.63 4.53 10.13
C CYS A 8 -2.65 4.60 8.94
N SER A 9 -3.12 4.52 7.70
CA SER A 9 -2.28 4.50 6.50
C SER A 9 -2.11 5.85 5.81
N GLY A 10 -2.49 6.96 6.47
CA GLY A 10 -2.26 8.32 5.98
C GLY A 10 -3.40 8.88 5.14
N GLN A 11 -3.13 9.44 3.97
CA GLN A 11 -4.18 9.88 3.02
C GLN A 11 -4.41 8.82 1.96
N THR A 12 -5.64 8.75 1.45
CA THR A 12 -6.02 7.87 0.35
C THR A 12 -6.07 8.66 -0.96
N VAL A 13 -5.38 8.16 -1.97
CA VAL A 13 -5.31 8.73 -3.32
C VAL A 13 -5.91 7.72 -4.29
N SER A 14 -7.01 8.08 -4.94
CA SER A 14 -7.64 7.27 -5.98
C SER A 14 -7.15 7.71 -7.36
N LEU A 15 -6.73 6.75 -8.18
CA LEU A 15 -6.28 6.96 -9.54
C LEU A 15 -7.16 6.16 -10.51
N ALA A 16 -7.38 6.70 -11.70
CA ALA A 16 -8.12 6.02 -12.77
C ALA A 16 -7.44 6.24 -14.13
N ALA A 17 -7.40 5.21 -14.97
CA ALA A 17 -6.87 5.27 -16.33
C ALA A 17 -7.56 4.21 -17.22
N GLY A 18 -8.51 4.65 -18.06
CA GLY A 18 -9.38 3.70 -18.76
C GLY A 18 -10.16 2.83 -17.77
N ASP A 19 -10.14 1.52 -17.97
CA ASP A 19 -10.80 0.54 -17.09
C ASP A 19 -9.99 0.20 -15.82
N TYR A 20 -8.82 0.80 -15.62
CA TYR A 20 -8.01 0.63 -14.42
C TYR A 20 -8.41 1.61 -13.32
N HIS A 21 -8.49 1.09 -12.09
CA HIS A 21 -8.60 1.89 -10.87
C HIS A 21 -7.55 1.44 -9.85
N ALA A 22 -6.90 2.39 -9.20
CA ALA A 22 -5.96 2.12 -8.13
C ALA A 22 -6.24 2.98 -6.89
N THR A 23 -6.06 2.40 -5.71
CA THR A 23 -6.13 3.09 -4.43
C THR A 23 -4.76 3.05 -3.79
N ILE A 24 -4.17 4.23 -3.56
CA ILE A 24 -2.85 4.40 -2.95
C ILE A 24 -3.02 5.00 -1.56
N VAL A 25 -2.25 4.52 -0.59
CA VAL A 25 -2.13 5.11 0.75
C VAL A 25 -0.75 5.75 0.93
N THR A 26 -0.70 6.93 1.54
CA THR A 26 0.56 7.70 1.60
C THR A 26 1.59 7.11 2.55
N VAL A 27 1.19 6.40 3.61
CA VAL A 27 2.15 5.74 4.50
C VAL A 27 2.79 4.54 3.78
N GLY A 28 4.10 4.61 3.58
CA GLY A 28 4.86 3.56 2.89
C GLY A 28 4.62 3.49 1.38
N ALA A 29 3.98 4.52 0.79
CA ALA A 29 3.57 4.57 -0.62
C ALA A 29 2.84 3.27 -1.06
N GLY A 30 1.89 2.82 -0.23
CA GLY A 30 1.25 1.52 -0.37
C GLY A 30 0.18 1.48 -1.46
N LEU A 31 0.20 0.45 -2.29
CA LEU A 31 -0.90 0.07 -3.17
C LEU A 31 -1.94 -0.72 -2.36
N ALA A 32 -3.05 -0.06 -2.02
CA ALA A 32 -4.14 -0.69 -1.27
C ALA A 32 -5.05 -1.54 -2.14
N GLU A 33 -5.27 -1.11 -3.38
CA GLU A 33 -6.10 -1.81 -4.35
C GLU A 33 -5.64 -1.48 -5.77
N LEU A 34 -5.73 -2.47 -6.66
CA LEU A 34 -5.65 -2.28 -8.11
C LEU A 34 -6.71 -3.16 -8.75
N THR A 35 -7.56 -2.58 -9.59
CA THR A 35 -8.57 -3.30 -10.36
C THR A 35 -8.45 -3.00 -11.85
N PHE A 36 -8.91 -3.95 -12.66
CA PHE A 36 -9.17 -3.77 -14.09
C PHE A 36 -10.56 -4.32 -14.38
N GLN A 37 -11.45 -3.49 -14.94
CA GLN A 37 -12.85 -3.85 -15.19
C GLN A 37 -13.57 -4.37 -13.92
N GLY A 38 -13.24 -3.77 -12.76
CA GLY A 38 -13.79 -4.14 -11.46
C GLY A 38 -13.21 -5.44 -10.85
N CYS A 39 -12.32 -6.15 -11.55
CA CYS A 39 -11.65 -7.32 -11.01
C CYS A 39 -10.35 -6.92 -10.31
N HIS A 40 -10.16 -7.34 -9.04
CA HIS A 40 -8.91 -7.13 -8.33
C HIS A 40 -7.73 -7.85 -9.01
N LEU A 41 -6.65 -7.11 -9.25
CA LEU A 41 -5.39 -7.62 -9.80
C LEU A 41 -4.33 -7.90 -8.73
N VAL A 42 -4.56 -7.42 -7.51
CA VAL A 42 -3.73 -7.64 -6.32
C VAL A 42 -4.63 -8.05 -5.16
N ILE A 43 -4.06 -8.58 -4.09
CA ILE A 43 -4.81 -8.78 -2.83
C ILE A 43 -5.08 -7.40 -2.24
N PRO A 44 -6.35 -6.97 -2.10
CA PRO A 44 -6.66 -5.66 -1.58
C PRO A 44 -6.54 -5.62 -0.05
N HIS A 45 -6.38 -4.44 0.52
CA HIS A 45 -6.64 -4.18 1.94
C HIS A 45 -7.41 -2.86 2.10
N LYS A 46 -8.06 -2.69 3.25
CA LYS A 46 -8.77 -1.45 3.56
C LYS A 46 -7.78 -0.29 3.71
N PRO A 47 -7.96 0.83 3.02
CA PRO A 47 -7.01 1.94 3.07
C PRO A 47 -6.93 2.62 4.45
N GLU A 48 -7.95 2.46 5.30
CA GLU A 48 -7.95 2.99 6.67
C GLU A 48 -7.10 2.16 7.65
N GLU A 49 -6.81 0.90 7.29
CA GLU A 49 -6.12 -0.07 8.13
C GLU A 49 -4.67 -0.26 7.68
N MET A 50 -3.77 -0.61 8.61
CA MET A 50 -2.42 -1.01 8.25
C MET A 50 -2.44 -2.36 7.52
N PRO A 51 -1.76 -2.52 6.38
CA PRO A 51 -1.75 -3.78 5.65
C PRO A 51 -1.03 -4.88 6.44
N LEU A 52 -1.42 -6.13 6.16
CA LEU A 52 -0.70 -7.28 6.67
C LEU A 52 0.74 -7.27 6.13
N ALA A 53 1.71 -7.22 7.06
CA ALA A 53 3.13 -7.16 6.75
C ALA A 53 3.49 -6.03 5.75
N HIS A 54 3.96 -6.40 4.58
CA HIS A 54 4.48 -5.50 3.55
C HIS A 54 3.61 -5.44 2.29
N LEU A 55 2.36 -5.92 2.38
CA LEU A 55 1.44 -5.97 1.24
C LEU A 55 1.29 -4.58 0.60
N GLY A 56 1.53 -4.52 -0.71
CA GLY A 56 1.40 -3.30 -1.52
C GLY A 56 2.46 -2.22 -1.26
N LYS A 57 3.37 -2.39 -0.31
CA LYS A 57 4.34 -1.34 0.06
C LYS A 57 5.56 -1.32 -0.85
N VAL A 58 6.13 -0.13 -1.02
CA VAL A 58 7.44 0.06 -1.65
C VAL A 58 8.54 -0.32 -0.65
N LEU A 59 9.39 -1.29 -1.02
CA LEU A 59 10.45 -1.83 -0.15
C LEU A 59 11.80 -1.26 -0.54
N ILE A 60 12.28 -0.30 0.25
CA ILE A 60 13.53 0.43 0.02
C ILE A 60 14.25 0.71 1.33
N PRO A 61 15.58 0.96 1.29
CA PRO A 61 16.46 0.90 0.11
C PRO A 61 17.01 -0.50 -0.19
N TRP A 62 17.03 -1.41 0.78
CA TRP A 62 17.46 -2.80 0.58
C TRP A 62 16.27 -3.73 0.75
N PRO A 63 15.54 -4.06 -0.33
CA PRO A 63 14.51 -5.07 -0.24
C PRO A 63 15.15 -6.41 0.13
N ASN A 64 14.39 -7.24 0.85
CA ASN A 64 14.82 -8.55 1.29
C ASN A 64 16.04 -8.49 2.23
N ARG A 65 16.91 -9.51 2.23
CA ARG A 65 17.95 -9.71 3.26
C ARG A 65 19.28 -9.12 2.82
N ILE A 66 19.96 -8.44 3.75
CA ILE A 66 21.39 -8.11 3.65
C ILE A 66 22.16 -9.15 4.46
N ALA A 67 23.18 -9.77 3.87
CA ALA A 67 24.03 -10.70 4.59
C ALA A 67 24.66 -10.02 5.82
N ASN A 68 24.49 -10.63 6.99
CA ASN A 68 24.93 -10.08 8.28
C ASN A 68 24.39 -8.69 8.64
N GLY A 69 23.38 -8.18 7.92
CA GLY A 69 22.83 -6.83 8.14
C GLY A 69 23.82 -5.69 7.82
N CYS A 70 24.94 -5.99 7.16
CA CYS A 70 26.02 -5.03 6.92
C CYS A 70 26.20 -4.78 5.42
N TYR A 71 26.31 -3.51 5.04
CA TYR A 71 26.71 -3.08 3.70
C TYR A 71 27.77 -1.98 3.82
N ARG A 72 28.60 -1.79 2.79
CA ARG A 72 29.54 -0.68 2.66
C ARG A 72 29.23 0.05 1.34
N TYR A 73 29.25 1.38 1.38
CA TYR A 73 29.05 2.26 0.24
C TYR A 73 30.38 2.81 -0.30
#